data_AF-A0A9D8GEQ4-F1
#
_entry.id   AF-A0A9D8GEQ4-F1
#
_cell.length_a   1.000
_cell.length_b   1.000
_cell.length_c   1.000
_cell.angle_alpha   90.00
_cell.angle_beta   90.00
_cell.angle_gamma   90.00
#
_symmetry.space_group_name_H-M   'P 1'
#
loop_
_entity.id
_entity.type
_entity.pdbx_description
1 polymer ?
#
loop_
_entity_poly.entity_id
_entity_poly.type
_entity_poly.pdbx_seq_one_letter_code
_entity_poly.pdbx_strand_id
1 'polypeptide(L)'
;MSSDEWGQGPWSGGNGISVASESRVVLREYAGIPIAFQVRTVLDVERADDGFTLTERVFAPTIIKNYDIVWGEGPDSWESSFDLERWGFLVARVG
;
A
#
# COMPACT_ATOMS: atom_id res chain seq x y z
N MET A 1 -26.43 -17.95 6.89
CA MET A 1 -26.18 -16.58 6.40
C MET A 1 -25.69 -16.73 4.98
N SER A 2 -26.50 -16.28 4.00
CA SER A 2 -26.25 -16.49 2.57
C SER A 2 -25.25 -15.46 2.04
N SER A 3 -24.49 -15.84 1.02
CA SER A 3 -23.37 -15.09 0.44
C SER A 3 -23.79 -13.90 -0.46
N ASP A 4 -25.08 -13.53 -0.48
CA ASP A 4 -25.69 -12.72 -1.54
C ASP A 4 -25.93 -11.24 -1.17
N GLU A 5 -25.52 -10.78 0.01
CA GLU A 5 -25.78 -9.40 0.49
C GLU A 5 -24.65 -8.39 0.27
N TRP A 6 -23.65 -8.69 -0.58
CA TRP A 6 -22.55 -7.75 -0.90
C TRP A 6 -22.81 -6.88 -2.15
N GLY A 7 -24.06 -6.70 -2.56
CA GLY A 7 -24.43 -5.90 -3.72
C GLY A 7 -24.81 -4.45 -3.39
N GLN A 8 -24.18 -3.50 -4.10
CA GLN A 8 -24.69 -2.17 -4.48
C GLN A 8 -24.38 -0.95 -3.58
N GLY A 9 -23.09 -0.70 -3.31
CA GLY A 9 -22.59 0.67 -3.07
C GLY A 9 -22.18 1.36 -4.39
N PRO A 10 -21.98 2.69 -4.44
CA PRO A 10 -21.77 3.47 -5.68
C PRO A 10 -20.43 3.19 -6.41
N TRP A 11 -19.74 2.11 -6.08
CA TRP A 11 -18.44 1.70 -6.62
C TRP A 11 -18.56 0.92 -7.94
N SER A 12 -19.62 1.12 -8.71
CA SER A 12 -19.93 0.35 -9.92
C SER A 12 -19.14 0.82 -11.15
N GLY A 13 -17.82 1.00 -11.01
CA GLY A 13 -16.97 1.51 -12.10
C GLY A 13 -15.48 1.22 -12.02
N GLY A 14 -15.00 0.36 -11.12
CA GLY A 14 -13.58 0.03 -11.02
C GLY A 14 -13.35 -1.46 -11.15
N ASN A 15 -12.40 -1.86 -12.00
CA ASN A 15 -11.85 -3.21 -12.06
C ASN A 15 -11.74 -3.82 -10.65
N GLY A 16 -12.30 -5.00 -10.46
CA GLY A 16 -12.39 -5.64 -9.15
C GLY A 16 -11.00 -5.85 -8.57
N ILE A 17 -10.83 -5.62 -7.27
CA ILE A 17 -9.57 -5.95 -6.59
C ILE A 17 -9.67 -7.38 -6.08
N SER A 18 -8.84 -8.27 -6.61
CA SER A 18 -8.64 -9.62 -6.07
C SER A 18 -7.46 -9.61 -5.09
N VAL A 19 -7.62 -10.30 -3.96
CA VAL A 19 -6.55 -10.44 -2.96
C VAL A 19 -6.16 -11.91 -2.86
N ALA A 20 -4.85 -12.19 -2.88
CA ALA A 20 -4.30 -13.53 -2.75
C ALA A 20 -3.15 -13.55 -1.75
N SER A 21 -2.84 -14.74 -1.22
CA SER A 21 -1.66 -14.97 -0.39
C SER A 21 -0.49 -15.48 -1.24
N GLU A 22 0.71 -15.05 -0.90
CA GLU A 22 1.96 -15.47 -1.54
C GLU A 22 3.02 -15.89 -0.50
N SER A 23 4.12 -16.43 -1.00
CA SER A 23 5.28 -16.84 -0.20
C SER A 23 6.34 -15.74 -0.20
N ARG A 24 7.16 -15.67 0.85
CA ARG A 24 8.28 -14.71 0.98
C ARG A 24 9.24 -14.69 -0.23
N VAL A 25 9.29 -15.76 -1.04
CA VAL A 25 10.10 -15.84 -2.26
C VAL A 25 9.80 -14.70 -3.25
N VAL A 26 8.58 -14.16 -3.23
CA VAL A 26 8.16 -13.05 -4.10
C VAL A 26 8.79 -11.71 -3.72
N LEU A 27 9.40 -11.58 -2.52
CA LEU A 27 10.02 -10.32 -2.08
C LEU A 27 11.12 -9.85 -3.02
N ARG A 28 11.88 -10.76 -3.64
CA ARG A 28 12.88 -10.40 -4.64
C ARG A 28 12.25 -9.79 -5.89
N GLU A 29 11.08 -10.28 -6.30
CA GLU A 29 10.34 -9.70 -7.43
C GLU A 29 9.80 -8.31 -7.07
N TYR A 30 9.27 -8.16 -5.84
CA TYR A 30 8.79 -6.87 -5.33
C TYR A 30 9.88 -5.84 -5.12
N ALA A 31 11.10 -6.24 -4.77
CA ALA A 31 12.24 -5.35 -4.72
C ALA A 31 12.61 -4.77 -6.10
N GLY A 32 12.17 -5.41 -7.19
CA GLY A 32 12.33 -4.90 -8.55
C GLY A 32 11.32 -3.81 -8.93
N ILE A 33 10.30 -3.55 -8.10
CA ILE A 33 9.30 -2.51 -8.35
C ILE A 33 9.85 -1.19 -7.77
N PRO A 34 10.13 -0.17 -8.60
CA PRO A 34 10.63 1.10 -8.08
C PRO A 34 9.57 1.80 -7.21
N ILE A 35 10.01 2.34 -6.06
CA ILE A 35 9.15 3.01 -5.09
C ILE A 35 9.62 4.46 -4.94
N ALA A 36 9.30 5.27 -5.95
CA ALA A 36 9.60 6.69 -5.99
C ALA A 36 8.37 7.51 -6.42
N PHE A 37 7.95 8.44 -5.55
CA PHE A 37 6.73 9.23 -5.77
C PHE A 37 6.99 10.73 -5.63
N GLN A 38 6.49 11.49 -6.59
CA GLN A 38 6.40 12.94 -6.47
C GLN A 38 5.24 13.30 -5.51
N VAL A 39 5.55 13.99 -4.42
CA VAL A 39 4.53 14.47 -3.50
C VAL A 39 3.96 15.79 -4.03
N ARG A 40 2.65 15.80 -4.31
CA ARG A 40 1.92 16.97 -4.80
C ARG A 40 0.98 17.55 -3.74
N THR A 41 0.44 16.70 -2.90
CA THR A 41 -0.49 17.05 -1.84
C THR A 41 -0.14 16.29 -0.57
N VAL A 42 -0.60 16.80 0.57
CA VAL A 42 -0.52 16.17 1.88
C VAL A 42 -1.90 16.20 2.52
N LEU A 43 -2.12 15.30 3.48
CA LEU A 43 -3.34 15.30 4.29
C LEU A 43 -3.04 15.98 5.62
N ASP A 44 -3.73 17.07 5.90
CA ASP A 44 -3.81 17.64 7.24
C ASP A 44 -4.79 16.76 8.06
N VAL A 45 -4.32 16.29 9.22
CA VAL A 45 -5.04 15.31 10.05
C VAL A 45 -5.57 16.00 11.29
N GLU A 46 -6.88 15.99 11.46
CA GLU A 46 -7.56 16.55 12.63
C GLU A 46 -8.30 15.43 13.37
N ARG A 47 -8.30 15.49 14.70
CA ARG A 47 -9.04 14.50 15.50
C ARG A 47 -10.54 14.83 15.47
N ALA A 48 -11.35 13.80 15.28
CA ALA A 48 -12.80 13.84 15.34
C ALA A 48 -13.31 12.88 16.42
N ASP A 49 -14.61 12.92 16.71
CA ASP A 49 -15.23 12.12 17.79
C ASP A 49 -15.14 10.61 17.53
N ASP A 50 -15.23 10.18 16.27
CA ASP A 50 -15.22 8.79 15.82
C ASP A 50 -13.96 8.42 15.00
N GLY A 51 -12.98 9.31 14.90
CA GLY A 51 -11.77 9.04 14.14
C GLY A 51 -10.96 10.28 13.80
N PHE A 52 -10.60 10.41 12.53
CA PHE A 52 -9.82 11.53 12.01
C PHE A 52 -10.48 12.11 10.76
N THR A 53 -10.54 13.44 10.71
CA THR A 53 -10.83 14.17 9.48
C THR A 53 -9.53 14.37 8.72
N LEU A 54 -9.53 14.00 7.44
CA LEU A 54 -8.38 14.16 6.55
C LEU A 54 -8.71 15.22 5.50
N THR A 55 -7.98 16.34 5.52
CA THR A 55 -8.16 17.41 4.54
C THR A 55 -6.95 17.46 3.61
N GLU A 56 -7.18 17.32 2.31
CA GLU A 56 -6.11 17.41 1.33
C GLU A 56 -5.68 18.87 1.10
N ARG A 57 -4.38 19.12 1.12
CA ARG A 57 -3.78 20.42 0.84
C ARG A 57 -2.61 20.29 -0.12
N VAL A 58 -2.49 21.25 -1.04
CA VAL A 58 -1.35 21.35 -1.94
C VAL A 58 -0.05 21.46 -1.15
N PHE A 59 0.92 20.62 -1.53
CA PHE A 59 2.25 20.61 -0.96
C PHE A 59 3.23 21.29 -1.92
N ALA A 60 3.73 22.45 -1.51
CA ALA A 60 4.80 23.18 -2.20
C ALA A 60 5.88 23.47 -1.15
N PRO A 61 7.13 23.02 -1.35
CA PRO A 61 7.78 22.60 -2.60
C PRO A 61 7.50 21.15 -3.02
N THR A 62 7.66 20.84 -4.31
CA THR A 62 7.62 19.47 -4.81
C THR A 62 8.83 18.68 -4.30
N ILE A 63 8.58 17.65 -3.50
CA ILE A 63 9.61 16.70 -3.05
C ILE A 63 9.37 15.32 -3.70
N ILE A 64 10.43 14.55 -3.84
CA ILE A 64 10.36 13.14 -4.24
C ILE A 64 10.57 12.29 -2.99
N LYS A 65 9.59 11.46 -2.65
CA LYS A 65 9.77 10.35 -1.72
C LYS A 65 10.32 9.18 -2.51
N ASN A 66 11.64 9.04 -2.53
CA ASN A 66 12.32 7.93 -3.20
C ASN A 66 12.85 6.97 -2.14
N TYR A 67 12.20 5.80 -2.00
CA TYR A 67 12.60 4.78 -1.05
C TYR A 67 13.75 3.90 -1.59
N ASP A 68 13.96 3.88 -2.90
CA ASP A 68 14.98 3.06 -3.54
C ASP A 68 16.42 3.61 -3.33
N ILE A 69 16.57 4.84 -2.82
CA ILE A 69 17.90 5.46 -2.61
C ILE A 69 18.63 4.89 -1.40
N VAL A 70 17.93 4.24 -0.47
CA VAL A 70 18.53 3.70 0.75
C VAL A 70 18.89 2.25 0.50
N TRP A 71 20.18 2.02 0.30
CA TRP A 71 20.70 0.68 0.04
C TRP A 71 20.45 -0.25 1.23
N GLY A 72 19.94 -1.46 0.95
CA GLY A 72 19.69 -2.48 1.97
C GLY A 72 18.35 -2.37 2.71
N GLU A 73 17.50 -1.39 2.38
CA GLU A 73 16.17 -1.22 3.00
C GLU A 73 15.03 -1.79 2.14
N GLY A 74 15.37 -2.38 0.99
CA GLY A 74 14.42 -3.00 0.07
C GLY A 74 13.88 -4.35 0.55
N PRO A 75 12.75 -4.82 -0.02
CA PRO A 75 12.15 -6.11 0.33
C PRO A 75 13.09 -7.32 0.23
N ASP A 76 14.06 -7.28 -0.69
CA ASP A 76 15.07 -8.32 -0.89
C ASP A 76 16.07 -8.45 0.27
N SER A 77 16.19 -7.40 1.08
CA SER A 77 17.10 -7.36 2.23
C SER A 77 16.41 -7.73 3.55
N TRP A 78 15.08 -7.83 3.58
CA TRP A 78 14.31 -8.04 4.80
C TRP A 78 14.61 -9.36 5.51
N GLU A 79 14.95 -10.42 4.77
CA GLU A 79 15.35 -11.71 5.36
C GLU A 79 16.60 -11.60 6.26
N SER A 80 17.44 -10.58 6.07
CA SER A 80 18.62 -10.34 6.90
C SER A 80 18.32 -9.53 8.16
N SER A 81 17.19 -8.82 8.19
CA SER A 81 16.82 -7.88 9.25
C SER A 81 15.65 -8.37 10.11
N PHE A 82 14.82 -9.27 9.59
CA PHE A 82 13.58 -9.70 10.22
C PHE A 82 13.37 -11.22 10.15
N ASP A 83 12.70 -11.77 11.15
CA ASP A 83 12.16 -13.13 11.10
C ASP A 83 10.86 -13.14 10.26
N LEU A 84 10.98 -13.60 9.02
CA LEU A 84 9.87 -13.65 8.06
C LEU A 84 9.05 -14.94 8.13
N GLU A 85 9.40 -15.92 8.97
CA GLU A 85 8.69 -17.22 9.00
C GLU A 85 7.24 -17.10 9.45
N ARG A 86 6.95 -16.06 10.23
CA ARG A 86 5.61 -15.79 10.79
C ARG A 86 4.81 -14.77 10.00
N TRP A 87 5.37 -14.24 8.92
CA TRP A 87 4.74 -13.18 8.13
C TRP A 87 3.79 -13.79 7.09
N GLY A 88 2.63 -13.16 6.91
CA GLY A 88 1.75 -13.41 5.78
C GLY A 88 2.03 -12.41 4.67
N PHE A 89 2.28 -12.89 3.45
CA PHE A 89 2.43 -12.02 2.28
C PHE A 89 1.12 -12.02 1.51
N LEU A 90 0.57 -10.83 1.29
CA LEU A 90 -0.68 -10.61 0.58
C LEU A 90 -0.44 -9.72 -0.62
N VAL A 91 -1.11 -10.03 -1.72
CA VAL A 91 -1.04 -9.25 -2.96
C VAL A 91 -2.45 -8.90 -3.41
N ALA A 92 -2.64 -7.65 -3.82
CA ALA A 92 -3.88 -7.15 -4.37
C ALA A 92 -3.68 -6.85 -5.86
N ARG A 93 -4.55 -7.37 -6.71
CA ARG A 93 -4.49 -7.19 -8.17
C ARG A 93 -5.81 -6.65 -8.68
N VAL A 94 -5.71 -5.66 -9.56
CA VAL A 94 -6.83 -5.07 -10.29
C VAL A 94 -7.21 -5.99 -11.45
N GLY A 95 -8.49 -6.38 -11.57
CA GLY A 95 -9.03 -7.30 -12.58
C GLY A 95 -10.22 -6.73 -13.34
#